data_AF-A0A3L8RPY6-F1
#
_entry.id   AF-A0A3L8RPY6-F1
#
_cell.length_a   1.000
_cell.length_b   1.000
_cell.length_c   1.000
_cell.angle_alpha   90.00
_cell.angle_beta   90.00
_cell.angle_gamma   90.00
#
_symmetry.space_group_name_H-M   'P 1'
#
loop_
_entity.id
_entity.type
_entity.pdbx_description
1 polymer ?
#
loop_
_entity_poly.entity_id
_entity_poly.type
_entity_poly.pdbx_seq_one_letter_code
_entity_poly.pdbx_strand_id
1 'polypeptide(L)' 'MGLAAGHVTEVPGLSRTAQLKALGNGVLPLQAITGLRHLAARMAADQDHRAGAAA' A
#
# COMPACT_ATOMS: atom_id res chain seq x y z
N MET A 1 -7.02 -11.34 -0.87
CA MET A 1 -6.81 -9.89 -0.68
C MET A 1 -5.56 -9.53 0.11
N GLY A 2 -4.92 -10.41 0.90
CA GLY A 2 -3.69 -10.01 1.64
C GLY A 2 -3.94 -9.10 2.86
N LEU A 3 -5.17 -9.05 3.33
CA LEU A 3 -5.58 -8.39 4.57
C LEU A 3 -5.71 -9.45 5.67
N ALA A 4 -5.51 -9.05 6.92
CA ALA A 4 -5.82 -9.90 8.07
C ALA A 4 -7.32 -10.27 8.07
N ALA A 5 -7.64 -11.43 8.63
CA ALA A 5 -9.04 -11.84 8.80
C ALA A 5 -9.79 -10.77 9.60
N GLY A 6 -11.02 -10.46 9.17
CA GLY A 6 -11.86 -9.45 9.82
C GLY A 6 -11.56 -8.00 9.49
N HIS A 7 -10.46 -7.69 8.78
CA HIS A 7 -10.05 -6.30 8.51
C HIS A 7 -11.15 -5.42 7.89
N VAL A 8 -12.00 -5.99 7.03
CA VAL A 8 -13.20 -5.30 6.50
C VAL A 8 -14.49 -5.90 7.03
N THR A 9 -14.53 -7.20 7.34
CA THR A 9 -15.77 -7.91 7.65
C THR A 9 -16.25 -7.77 9.09
N GLU A 10 -15.33 -7.48 10.02
CA GLU A 10 -15.62 -7.34 11.46
C GLU A 10 -15.68 -5.88 11.92
N VAL A 11 -15.86 -4.92 10.99
CA VAL A 11 -15.99 -3.49 11.33
C VAL A 11 -17.42 -3.24 11.86
N PRO A 12 -17.59 -2.78 13.12
CA PRO A 12 -18.91 -2.56 13.69
C PRO A 12 -19.72 -1.53 12.89
N GLY A 13 -20.99 -1.83 12.63
CA GLY A 13 -21.90 -0.95 11.88
C GLY A 13 -21.68 -0.93 10.37
N LEU A 14 -20.72 -1.69 9.83
CA LEU A 14 -20.47 -1.75 8.40
C LEU A 14 -21.36 -2.82 7.73
N SER A 15 -22.34 -2.38 6.94
CA SER A 15 -23.24 -3.29 6.23
C SER A 15 -22.50 -4.17 5.22
N ARG A 16 -23.04 -5.35 4.91
CA ARG A 16 -22.46 -6.27 3.92
C ARG A 16 -22.20 -5.61 2.57
N THR A 17 -23.13 -4.77 2.11
CA THR A 17 -22.97 -4.01 0.84
C THR A 17 -21.81 -3.03 0.93
N ALA A 18 -21.65 -2.33 2.05
CA ALA A 18 -20.53 -1.42 2.26
C ALA A 18 -19.20 -2.17 2.35
N GLN A 19 -19.16 -3.35 3.00
CA GLN A 19 -17.97 -4.21 3.04
C GLN A 19 -17.54 -4.65 1.63
N LEU A 20 -18.48 -5.11 0.79
CA LEU A 20 -18.20 -5.49 -0.59
C LEU A 20 -17.70 -4.30 -1.42
N LYS A 21 -18.29 -3.12 -1.24
CA LYS A 21 -17.80 -1.90 -1.88
C LYS A 21 -16.38 -1.53 -1.45
N ALA A 22 -16.07 -1.66 -0.15
CA ALA A 22 -14.74 -1.38 0.38
C ALA A 22 -13.70 -2.39 -0.14
N LEU A 23 -14.05 -3.69 -0.18
CA LEU A 23 -13.18 -4.73 -0.74
C LEU A 23 -12.98 -4.54 -2.26
N GLY A 24 -14.04 -4.22 -3.01
CA GLY A 24 -13.97 -4.09 -4.47
C GLY A 24 -13.23 -2.83 -4.95
N ASN A 25 -13.26 -1.73 -4.18
CA ASN A 25 -12.58 -0.48 -4.53
C ASN A 25 -11.26 -0.27 -3.78
N GLY A 26 -10.92 -1.16 -2.84
CA GLY A 26 -9.72 -1.07 -2.02
C GLY A 26 -8.45 -1.43 -2.79
N VAL A 27 -7.32 -0.93 -2.33
CA VAL A 27 -6.01 -1.27 -2.88
C VAL A 27 -5.63 -2.69 -2.47
N LEU A 28 -5.03 -3.47 -3.39
CA LEU A 28 -4.44 -4.76 -3.08
C LEU A 28 -3.11 -4.56 -2.31
N PRO A 29 -3.01 -4.92 -1.01
CA PRO A 29 -1.85 -4.65 -0.16
C PRO A 29 -0.52 -5.16 -0.72
N LEU A 30 -0.50 -6.34 -1.35
CA LEU A 30 0.73 -6.90 -1.92
C LEU A 30 1.27 -6.06 -3.11
N GLN A 31 0.37 -5.48 -3.92
CA GLN A 31 0.75 -4.56 -4.99
C GLN A 31 1.20 -3.22 -4.41
N ALA A 32 0.51 -2.71 -3.37
CA ALA A 32 0.91 -1.49 -2.67
C ALA A 32 2.31 -1.60 -2.08
N ILE A 33 2.62 -2.69 -1.37
CA ILE A 33 3.95 -2.94 -0.79
C ILE A 33 5.02 -2.96 -1.89
N THR A 34 4.73 -3.61 -3.02
CA THR A 34 5.66 -3.64 -4.17
C THR A 34 5.90 -2.23 -4.71
N GLY A 35 4.85 -1.43 -4.90
CA GLY A 35 4.97 -0.05 -5.36
C GLY A 35 5.77 0.82 -4.38
N LEU A 36 5.52 0.71 -3.08
CA LEU A 36 6.25 1.43 -2.05
C LEU A 36 7.74 1.07 -2.04
N ARG A 37 8.07 -0.23 -2.15
CA ARG A 37 9.48 -0.68 -2.26
C ARG A 37 10.15 -0.11 -3.51
N HIS A 38 9.45 -0.08 -4.64
CA HIS A 38 9.98 0.50 -5.86
C HIS A 38 10.27 2.00 -5.71
N LEU A 39 9.35 2.77 -5.14
CA LEU A 39 9.54 4.19 -4.88
C LEU A 39 10.71 4.44 -3.91
N ALA A 40 10.80 3.67 -2.82
CA ALA A 40 11.88 3.78 -1.85
C ALA A 40 13.25 3.51 -2.48
N ALA A 41 13.36 2.49 -3.35
CA ALA A 41 14.60 2.18 -4.06
C ALA A 41 15.03 3.34 -4.99
N ARG A 42 14.07 3.98 -5.67
CA ARG A 42 14.37 5.15 -6.52
C ARG A 42 14.83 6.34 -5.70
N MET A 43 14.19 6.60 -4.56
CA MET A 43 14.59 7.69 -3.67
C MET A 43 16.02 7.50 -3.15
N ALA A 44 16.40 6.28 -2.79
CA ALA A 44 17.77 5.97 -2.36
C ALA A 44 18.78 6.24 -3.49
N ALA A 45 18.51 5.76 -4.71
CA ALA A 45 19.37 6.01 -5.87
C ALA A 45 19.51 7.51 -6.20
N ASP A 46 18.42 8.27 -6.09
CA ASP A 46 18.43 9.73 -6.30
C ASP A 46 19.27 10.45 -5.22
N GLN A 47 19.26 9.97 -3.98
CA GLN A 47 20.08 10.51 -2.90
C GLN A 47 21.57 10.24 -3.14
N ASP A 48 21.93 9.02 -3.52
CA ASP A 48 23.31 8.65 -3.83
C ASP A 48 23.87 9.48 -4.99
N HIS A 49 23.07 9.68 -6.05
CA HIS A 49 23.47 10.53 -7.18
C HIS A 49 23.73 11.98 -6.75
N ARG A 50 22.86 12.56 -5.90
CA ARG A 50 23.05 13.93 -5.39
C ARG A 50 24.26 14.05 -4.47
N ALA A 51 24.50 13.06 -3.62
CA ALA A 51 25.66 13.03 -2.73
C ALA A 51 26.97 13.00 -3.53
N GLY A 52 27.02 12.19 -4.60
CA GLY A 52 28.17 12.14 -5.51
C GLY A 52 28.41 13.41 -6.32
N ALA A 53 27.36 14.20 -6.60
CA ALA A 53 27.49 15.48 -7.30
C ALA A 53 27.94 16.65 -6.40
N ALA A 54 27.86 16.49 -5.07
CA ALA A 54 28.22 17.51 -4.09
C ALA A 54 29.65 17.34 -3.51
N ALA A 55 30.34 16.26 -3.85
CA ALA A 55 31.72 15.94 -3.44
C ALA A 55 32.71 16.34 -4.55
#